data_AF-A0A5Q5BDA2-F1
#
_entry.id   AF-A0A5Q5BDA2-F1
#
_cell.length_a   1.000
_cell.length_b   1.000
_cell.length_c   1.000
_cell.angle_alpha   90.00
_cell.angle_beta   90.00
_cell.angle_gamma   90.00
#
_symmetry.space_group_name_H-M   'P 1'
#
loop_
_entity.id
_entity.type
_entity.pdbx_description
1 polymer ?
#
loop_
_entity_poly.entity_id
_entity_poly.type
_entity_poly.pdbx_seq_one_letter_code
_entity_poly.pdbx_strand_id
1 'polypeptide(L)'
;MQQTEWSPPAAGIAGCGFAGLLMAIAAVTVVTDPPGRLLAGIAAVGLITFAIMSWRARPKLAITPEGVAVRGWWHTRVLRQADIKIVRITEFRRLARKMRLLEIDTADDRLHVFTRWDLGTDPVDVLDALTAAGYTGTQ
;
A
#
# COMPACT_ATOMS: atom_id res chain seq x y z
N MET A 1 9.18 -1.47 -22.07
CA MET A 1 9.22 -0.36 -21.10
C MET A 1 9.18 -1.00 -19.72
N GLN A 2 10.21 -0.82 -18.89
CA GLN A 2 10.19 -1.36 -17.52
C GLN A 2 9.10 -0.62 -16.71
N GLN A 3 8.36 -1.34 -15.88
CA GLN A 3 7.39 -0.73 -14.98
C GLN A 3 8.13 0.08 -13.91
N THR A 4 7.83 1.38 -13.81
CA THR A 4 8.49 2.30 -12.88
C THR A 4 7.56 2.79 -11.79
N GLU A 5 6.28 2.41 -11.80
CA GLU A 5 5.29 2.83 -10.81
C GLU A 5 4.48 1.64 -10.29
N TRP A 6 4.32 1.59 -8.97
CA TRP A 6 3.59 0.55 -8.26
C TRP A 6 2.56 1.17 -7.33
N SER A 7 1.34 0.63 -7.37
CA SER A 7 0.21 1.25 -6.72
C SER A 7 -0.86 0.23 -6.32
N PRO A 8 -1.57 0.44 -5.19
CA PRO A 8 -2.54 -0.53 -4.71
C PRO A 8 -3.69 -0.77 -5.67
N PRO A 9 -4.16 -1.98 -5.96
CA PRO A 9 -5.07 -2.25 -7.09
C PRO A 9 -6.32 -1.35 -7.07
N ALA A 10 -6.51 -0.56 -8.13
CA ALA A 10 -7.59 0.44 -8.22
C ALA A 10 -8.98 -0.20 -8.06
N ALA A 11 -9.19 -1.37 -8.68
CA ALA A 11 -10.43 -2.12 -8.54
C ALA A 11 -10.70 -2.57 -7.09
N GLY A 12 -9.65 -2.94 -6.35
CA GLY A 12 -9.77 -3.30 -4.94
C GLY A 12 -10.18 -2.10 -4.09
N ILE A 13 -9.54 -0.95 -4.29
CA ILE A 13 -9.90 0.29 -3.58
C ILE A 13 -11.34 0.71 -3.90
N ALA A 14 -11.72 0.68 -5.19
CA ALA A 14 -13.08 1.01 -5.63
C ALA A 14 -14.11 0.05 -5.00
N GLY A 15 -13.80 -1.25 -4.93
CA GLY A 15 -14.63 -2.24 -4.26
C GLY A 15 -14.84 -1.94 -2.78
N CYS A 16 -13.77 -1.57 -2.04
CA CYS A 16 -13.89 -1.16 -0.64
C CYS A 16 -14.76 0.09 -0.46
N GLY A 17 -14.57 1.10 -1.33
CA GLY A 17 -15.38 2.32 -1.30
C GLY A 17 -16.86 2.05 -1.58
N PHE A 18 -17.14 1.21 -2.58
CA PHE A 18 -18.50 0.81 -2.94
C PHE A 18 -19.17 0.02 -1.80
N ALA A 19 -18.48 -0.95 -1.21
CA ALA A 19 -18.98 -1.71 -0.07
C ALA A 19 -19.25 -0.80 1.14
N GLY A 20 -18.36 0.16 1.42
CA GLY A 20 -18.55 1.16 2.46
C GLY A 20 -19.80 2.02 2.21
N LEU A 21 -20.03 2.45 0.97
CA LEU A 21 -21.22 3.21 0.59
C LEU A 21 -22.51 2.40 0.76
N LEU A 22 -22.55 1.15 0.28
CA LEU A 22 -23.70 0.27 0.46
C LEU A 22 -24.01 0.05 1.95
N MET A 23 -22.97 -0.12 2.77
CA MET A 23 -23.14 -0.32 4.19
C MET A 23 -23.63 0.95 4.91
N ALA A 24 -23.19 2.14 4.48
CA ALA A 24 -23.74 3.41 4.96
C ALA A 24 -25.23 3.55 4.64
N ILE A 25 -25.64 3.19 3.43
CA ILE A 25 -27.05 3.18 3.01
C ILE A 25 -27.84 2.20 3.88
N ALA A 26 -27.37 0.95 4.00
CA ALA A 26 -28.05 -0.07 4.81
C ALA A 26 -28.18 0.33 6.28
N ALA A 27 -27.16 0.98 6.85
CA ALA A 27 -27.21 1.47 8.23
C ALA A 27 -28.38 2.43 8.46
N VAL A 28 -28.70 3.30 7.49
CA VAL A 28 -29.78 4.30 7.65
C VAL A 28 -31.14 3.84 7.14
N THR A 29 -31.20 2.86 6.23
CA THR A 29 -32.47 2.41 5.61
C THR A 29 -32.96 1.05 6.10
N VAL A 30 -32.07 0.14 6.48
CA VAL A 30 -32.41 -1.26 6.82
C VAL A 30 -32.25 -1.54 8.30
N VAL A 31 -31.21 -1.00 8.94
CA VAL A 31 -30.92 -1.30 10.35
C VAL A 31 -31.82 -0.47 11.26
N THR A 32 -32.66 -1.16 12.02
CA THR A 32 -33.69 -0.54 12.86
C THR A 32 -33.27 -0.38 14.32
N ASP A 33 -32.34 -1.19 14.81
CA ASP A 33 -31.85 -1.11 16.18
C ASP A 33 -30.72 -0.06 16.31
N PRO A 34 -30.75 0.80 17.35
CA PRO A 34 -29.73 1.84 17.53
C PRO A 34 -28.28 1.33 17.60
N PRO A 35 -27.96 0.22 18.31
CA PRO A 35 -26.58 -0.29 18.38
C PRO A 35 -26.07 -0.79 17.02
N GLY A 36 -26.86 -1.59 16.30
CA GLY A 36 -26.51 -2.11 14.99
C GLY A 36 -26.26 -0.99 13.98
N ARG A 37 -27.10 0.06 14.01
CA ARG A 37 -26.93 1.23 13.14
C ARG A 37 -25.63 1.97 13.42
N LEU A 38 -25.27 2.14 14.70
CA LEU A 38 -24.03 2.78 15.09
C LEU A 38 -22.81 1.99 14.60
N LEU A 39 -22.80 0.67 14.84
CA LEU A 39 -21.70 -0.20 14.41
C LEU A 39 -21.54 -0.24 12.89
N ALA A 40 -22.65 -0.38 12.16
CA ALA A 40 -22.65 -0.37 10.70
C ALA A 40 -22.18 0.99 10.15
N GLY A 41 -22.61 2.10 10.76
CA GLY A 41 -22.16 3.45 10.41
C GLY A 41 -20.66 3.64 10.61
N ILE A 42 -20.12 3.24 11.76
CA ILE A 42 -18.67 3.31 12.04
C ILE A 42 -17.88 2.48 11.02
N ALA A 43 -18.32 1.25 10.75
CA ALA A 43 -17.65 0.38 9.80
C ALA A 43 -17.70 0.96 8.36
N ALA A 44 -18.80 1.61 7.99
CA ALA A 44 -18.96 2.24 6.68
C ALA A 44 -18.03 3.44 6.52
N VAL A 45 -17.97 4.31 7.53
CA VAL A 45 -17.03 5.43 7.58
C VAL A 45 -15.58 4.93 7.52
N GLY A 46 -15.25 3.87 8.25
CA GLY A 46 -13.94 3.24 8.22
C GLY A 46 -13.55 2.77 6.82
N LEU A 47 -14.44 2.04 6.13
CA LEU A 47 -14.20 1.55 4.77
C LEU A 47 -14.05 2.68 3.74
N ILE A 48 -14.91 3.70 3.80
CA ILE A 48 -14.84 4.86 2.91
C ILE A 48 -13.53 5.62 3.13
N THR A 49 -13.18 5.88 4.40
CA THR A 49 -11.92 6.55 4.75
C THR A 49 -10.71 5.75 4.28
N PHE A 50 -10.72 4.42 4.49
CA PHE A 50 -9.67 3.53 4.02
C PHE A 50 -9.53 3.58 2.49
N ALA A 51 -10.64 3.58 1.75
CA ALA A 51 -10.62 3.67 0.29
C ALA A 51 -10.04 5.01 -0.18
N ILE A 52 -10.47 6.13 0.41
CA ILE A 52 -9.96 7.47 0.09
C ILE A 52 -8.45 7.56 0.37
N MET A 53 -8.01 7.10 1.55
CA MET A 53 -6.59 7.14 1.92
C MET A 53 -5.73 6.25 1.03
N SER A 54 -6.24 5.05 0.68
CA SER A 54 -5.57 4.14 -0.24
C SER A 54 -5.45 4.73 -1.65
N TRP A 55 -6.48 5.43 -2.12
CA TRP A 55 -6.45 6.14 -3.40
C TRP A 55 -5.47 7.30 -3.38
N ARG A 56 -5.48 8.09 -2.30
CA ARG A 56 -4.55 9.21 -2.07
C ARG A 56 -3.11 8.77 -1.91
N ALA A 57 -2.82 7.49 -1.67
CA ALA A 57 -1.45 6.97 -1.62
C ALA A 57 -0.92 6.47 -2.99
N ARG A 58 -1.66 6.58 -4.11
CA ARG A 58 -1.25 6.07 -5.44
C ARG A 58 -0.46 7.07 -6.30
N PRO A 59 0.76 6.80 -6.78
CA PRO A 59 1.55 5.58 -6.61
C PRO A 59 2.26 5.55 -5.26
N LYS A 60 2.38 4.34 -4.67
CA LYS A 60 2.98 4.15 -3.34
C LYS A 60 4.50 4.02 -3.43
N LEU A 61 4.98 3.51 -4.55
CA LEU A 61 6.39 3.42 -4.89
C LEU A 61 6.56 3.77 -6.38
N ALA A 62 7.52 4.64 -6.70
CA ALA A 62 7.85 4.98 -8.08
C ALA A 62 9.35 5.24 -8.24
N ILE A 63 9.93 4.79 -9.35
CA ILE A 63 11.27 5.22 -9.78
C ILE A 63 11.10 6.54 -10.54
N THR A 64 11.74 7.58 -10.01
CA THR A 64 11.77 8.94 -10.56
C THR A 64 13.21 9.31 -10.95
N PRO A 65 13.42 10.35 -11.78
CA PRO A 65 14.76 10.82 -12.11
C PRO A 65 15.62 11.18 -10.89
N GLU A 66 14.99 11.62 -9.81
CA GLU A 66 15.66 12.07 -8.58
C GLU A 66 15.95 10.93 -7.59
N GLY A 67 15.28 9.78 -7.72
CA GLY A 67 15.32 8.70 -6.73
C GLY A 67 14.10 7.78 -6.77
N VAL A 68 13.95 6.95 -5.74
CA VAL A 68 12.76 6.14 -5.49
C VAL A 68 11.78 6.94 -4.62
N ALA A 69 10.66 7.37 -5.19
CA ALA A 69 9.60 8.05 -4.48
C ALA A 69 8.72 7.05 -3.72
N VAL A 70 8.73 7.15 -2.38
CA VAL A 70 7.84 6.44 -1.47
C VAL A 70 6.75 7.40 -1.00
N ARG A 71 5.49 7.10 -1.34
CA ARG A 71 4.36 7.94 -0.95
C ARG A 71 3.62 7.36 0.25
N GLY A 72 3.59 8.13 1.33
CA GLY A 72 2.72 7.91 2.49
C GLY A 72 1.35 8.58 2.31
N TRP A 73 0.56 8.61 3.38
CA TRP A 73 -0.75 9.27 3.37
C TRP A 73 -0.65 10.80 3.30
N TRP A 74 0.39 11.35 3.93
CA TRP A 74 0.56 12.79 4.11
C TRP A 74 1.78 13.36 3.40
N HIS A 75 2.84 12.55 3.24
CA HIS A 75 4.11 12.98 2.71
C HIS A 75 4.64 11.99 1.68
N THR A 76 5.32 12.53 0.67
CA THR A 76 6.12 11.75 -0.28
C THR A 76 7.58 11.95 0.08
N ARG A 77 8.35 10.87 0.18
CA ARG A 77 9.79 10.91 0.40
C ARG A 77 10.48 10.34 -0.83
N VAL A 78 11.48 11.05 -1.35
CA VAL A 78 12.32 10.54 -2.44
C VAL A 78 13.60 10.00 -1.81
N LEU A 79 13.86 8.71 -2.00
CA LEU A 79 15.04 8.01 -1.52
C LEU A 79 16.05 7.94 -2.65
N ARG A 80 17.22 8.57 -2.48
CA ARG A 80 18.35 8.41 -3.39
C ARG A 80 19.04 7.08 -3.11
N GLN A 81 19.89 6.64 -4.03
CA GLN A 81 20.67 5.41 -3.86
C GLN A 81 21.48 5.42 -2.55
N ALA A 82 22.06 6.55 -2.16
CA ALA A 82 22.80 6.72 -0.91
C ALA A 82 21.92 6.69 0.35
N ASP A 83 20.62 6.94 0.22
CA ASP A 83 19.68 6.88 1.35
C ASP A 83 19.20 5.44 1.60
N ILE A 84 19.43 4.52 0.66
CA ILE A 84 19.02 3.12 0.74
C ILE A 84 20.17 2.30 1.31
N LYS A 85 19.91 1.69 2.46
CA LYS A 85 20.85 0.80 3.13
C LYS A 85 20.73 -0.60 2.58
N ILE A 86 19.52 -1.15 2.58
CA ILE A 86 19.25 -2.49 2.04
C ILE A 86 17.81 -2.58 1.52
N VAL A 87 17.63 -3.26 0.40
CA VAL A 87 16.31 -3.67 -0.09
C VAL A 87 16.24 -5.19 -0.04
N ARG A 88 15.21 -5.74 0.60
CA ARG A 88 15.07 -7.19 0.76
C ARG A 88 13.63 -7.66 0.68
N ILE A 89 13.46 -8.96 0.46
CA ILE A 89 12.18 -9.63 0.59
C ILE A 89 12.14 -10.38 1.92
N THR A 90 11.11 -10.12 2.71
CA THR A 90 10.80 -10.94 3.88
C THR A 90 9.63 -11.85 3.55
N GLU A 91 9.84 -13.16 3.70
CA GLU A 91 8.80 -14.16 3.48
C GLU A 91 8.24 -14.67 4.82
N PHE A 92 6.90 -14.76 4.91
CA PHE A 92 6.21 -15.39 6.02
C PHE A 92 5.25 -16.45 5.52
N ARG A 93 5.07 -17.54 6.27
CA ARG A 93 4.07 -18.57 5.96
C ARG A 93 2.91 -18.46 6.96
N ARG A 94 1.69 -18.21 6.46
CA ARG A 94 0.47 -18.13 7.30
C ARG A 94 -0.65 -18.98 6.69
N LEU A 95 -1.17 -19.94 7.46
CA LEU A 95 -2.30 -20.81 7.09
C LEU A 95 -2.17 -21.35 5.66
N ALA A 96 -1.05 -22.01 5.36
CA ALA A 96 -0.66 -22.56 4.05
C ALA A 96 -0.34 -21.56 2.91
N ARG A 97 -0.46 -20.25 3.11
CA ARG A 97 -0.06 -19.25 2.11
C ARG A 97 1.31 -18.64 2.44
N LYS A 98 2.18 -18.53 1.43
CA LYS A 98 3.38 -17.71 1.49
C LYS A 98 2.99 -16.25 1.24
N MET A 99 3.39 -15.37 2.14
CA MET A 99 3.28 -13.93 2.00
C MET A 99 4.69 -13.37 1.86
N ARG A 100 4.85 -12.43 0.93
CA ARG A 100 6.09 -11.71 0.67
C ARG A 100 5.88 -10.24 0.96
N LEU A 101 6.88 -9.61 1.54
CA LEU A 101 6.91 -8.18 1.76
C LEU A 101 8.23 -7.64 1.21
N LEU A 102 8.16 -6.50 0.53
CA LEU A 102 9.33 -5.73 0.16
C LEU A 102 9.67 -4.81 1.32
N GLU A 103 10.89 -4.91 1.82
CA GLU A 103 11.43 -4.05 2.85
C GLU A 103 12.52 -3.17 2.26
N ILE A 104 12.43 -1.86 2.49
CA ILE A 104 13.47 -0.88 2.18
C ILE A 104 13.92 -0.29 3.51
N ASP A 105 15.14 -0.62 3.91
CA ASP A 105 15.80 -0.01 5.05
C ASP A 105 16.63 1.18 4.57
N THR A 106 16.61 2.26 5.33
CA THR A 106 17.21 3.55 4.94
C THR A 106 18.37 3.91 5.86
N ALA A 107 19.26 4.77 5.38
CA ALA A 107 20.41 5.24 6.14
C ALA A 107 20.02 6.02 7.43
N ASP A 108 18.79 6.55 7.49
CA ASP A 108 18.23 7.17 8.70
C ASP A 108 17.41 6.18 9.57
N ASP A 109 17.71 4.89 9.48
CA ASP A 109 17.12 3.79 10.26
C ASP A 109 15.59 3.68 10.17
N ARG A 110 15.01 4.13 9.04
CA ARG A 110 13.59 3.91 8.74
C ARG A 110 13.38 2.69 7.89
N LEU A 111 12.41 1.88 8.28
CA LEU A 111 11.97 0.71 7.56
C LEU A 111 10.65 1.00 6.81
N HIS A 112 10.69 0.92 5.48
CA HIS A 112 9.50 0.94 4.64
C HIS A 112 9.13 -0.48 4.24
N VAL A 113 7.89 -0.89 4.56
CA VAL A 113 7.39 -2.24 4.26
C VAL A 113 6.23 -2.14 3.29
N PHE A 114 6.30 -2.92 2.20
CA PHE A 114 5.28 -2.96 1.17
C PHE A 114 4.76 -4.37 0.98
N THR A 115 3.44 -4.50 0.98
CA THR A 115 2.74 -5.74 0.68
C THR A 115 2.41 -5.84 -0.81
N ARG A 116 1.96 -7.02 -1.26
CA ARG A 116 1.38 -7.19 -2.60
C ARG A 116 0.21 -6.24 -2.86
N TRP A 117 -0.62 -5.98 -1.85
CA TRP A 117 -1.69 -5.01 -1.96
C TRP A 117 -1.15 -3.61 -2.23
N ASP A 118 -0.02 -3.23 -1.63
CA ASP A 118 0.54 -1.89 -1.79
C ASP A 118 1.18 -1.65 -3.15
N LEU A 119 1.81 -2.69 -3.70
CA LEU A 119 2.55 -2.61 -4.96
C LEU A 119 1.66 -2.92 -6.18
N GLY A 120 0.58 -3.66 -5.98
CA GLY A 120 -0.29 -4.14 -7.07
C GLY A 120 0.30 -5.30 -7.87
N THR A 121 1.54 -5.71 -7.59
CA THR A 121 2.24 -6.86 -8.20
C THR A 121 3.02 -7.66 -7.14
N ASP A 122 3.68 -8.76 -7.52
CA ASP A 122 4.56 -9.52 -6.61
C ASP A 122 5.72 -8.60 -6.15
N PRO A 123 5.98 -8.49 -4.84
CA PRO A 123 7.14 -7.78 -4.29
C PRO A 123 8.49 -8.15 -4.92
N VAL A 124 8.66 -9.39 -5.41
CA VAL A 124 9.89 -9.82 -6.08
C VAL A 124 10.10 -9.07 -7.40
N ASP A 125 9.05 -8.91 -8.21
CA ASP A 125 9.14 -8.17 -9.48
C ASP A 125 9.57 -6.71 -9.25
N VAL A 126 9.15 -6.13 -8.12
CA VAL A 126 9.52 -4.78 -7.72
C VAL A 126 10.98 -4.73 -7.26
N LEU A 127 11.44 -5.71 -6.48
CA LEU A 127 12.85 -5.82 -6.12
C LEU A 127 13.74 -5.93 -7.37
N ASP A 128 13.33 -6.74 -8.35
CA ASP A 128 14.07 -6.92 -9.60
C ASP A 128 14.16 -5.60 -10.38
N ALA A 129 13.06 -4.85 -10.46
CA ALA A 129 13.04 -3.54 -11.10
C ALA A 129 13.90 -2.50 -10.36
N LEU A 130 13.85 -2.47 -9.02
CA LEU A 130 14.71 -1.60 -8.21
C LEU A 130 16.19 -1.96 -8.38
N THR A 131 16.50 -3.25 -8.41
CA THR A 131 17.85 -3.78 -8.63
C THR A 131 18.37 -3.39 -10.02
N ALA A 132 17.57 -3.57 -11.06
CA ALA A 132 17.91 -3.21 -12.43
C ALA A 132 18.14 -1.69 -12.59
N ALA A 133 17.47 -0.87 -11.76
CA ALA A 133 17.66 0.57 -11.70
C ALA A 133 18.81 1.02 -10.76
N GLY A 134 19.54 0.09 -10.13
CA GLY A 134 20.68 0.37 -9.27
C GLY A 134 20.36 0.64 -7.79
N TYR A 135 19.11 0.45 -7.36
CA TYR A 135 18.67 0.65 -5.98
C TYR A 135 18.78 -0.64 -5.14
N THR A 136 19.99 -1.19 -5.03
CA THR A 136 20.27 -2.43 -4.28
C THR A 136 20.71 -2.22 -2.83
N GLY A 137 20.89 -0.95 -2.42
CA GLY A 137 21.50 -0.58 -1.14
C GLY A 137 23.02 -0.42 -1.23
N THR A 138 23.59 0.35 -0.30
CA THR A 138 25.05 0.42 -0.09
C THR A 138 25.45 -0.75 0.80
N GLN A 139 26.33 -1.62 0.29
CA GLN A 139 26.83 -2.80 1.02
C GLN A 139 27.50 -2.44 2.35
#